data_AF-A0A833RAP5-F1
#
_entry.id   AF-A0A833RAP5-F1
#
_cell.length_a   1.000
_cell.length_b   1.000
_cell.length_c   1.000
_cell.angle_alpha   90.00
_cell.angle_beta   90.00
_cell.angle_gamma   90.00
#
_symmetry.space_group_name_H-M   'P 1'
#
loop_
_entity.id
_entity.type
_entity.pdbx_description
1 polymer ?
#
loop_
_entity_poly.entity_id
_entity_poly.type
_entity_poly.pdbx_seq_one_letter_code
_entity_poly.pdbx_strand_id
1 'polypeptide(L)'
;MADPTTVYWMAEFLLRERTISDDLASALFGALPSPSASASSSAAPSVRRAILLRGLSSDLSRPRFSPRTLRLIELLQHHNARSNPLASNAYLSVATYIVTSAPDFASAVSSIFLRRIGGILKFPDASGLASDRMKTVAEEMAAALTDPVLRAEMVGRNTLKEAMEAVRDFLEKEREEMELQPCFLETAAQMSECFIQLFYEIFCFVICYL
;
A
#
# COMPACT_ATOMS: atom_id res chain seq x y z
N MET A 1 2.55 -4.07 32.36
CA MET A 1 2.27 -3.48 31.04
C MET A 1 3.42 -3.83 30.13
N ALA A 2 3.17 -4.36 28.94
CA ALA A 2 4.22 -4.60 27.96
C ALA A 2 4.81 -3.26 27.48
N ASP A 3 6.11 -3.24 27.20
CA ASP A 3 6.76 -2.07 26.61
C ASP A 3 6.11 -1.74 25.25
N PRO A 4 5.72 -0.48 24.98
CA PRO A 4 5.09 -0.10 23.72
C PRO A 4 5.90 -0.53 22.48
N THR A 5 7.23 -0.49 22.55
CA THR A 5 8.11 -0.87 21.44
C THR A 5 8.00 -2.36 21.13
N THR A 6 7.95 -3.21 22.17
CA THR A 6 7.72 -4.66 22.00
C THR A 6 6.37 -4.95 21.36
N VAL A 7 5.32 -4.23 21.76
CA VAL A 7 3.98 -4.36 21.16
C VAL A 7 4.01 -3.98 19.67
N TYR A 8 4.74 -2.93 19.31
CA TYR A 8 4.91 -2.53 17.91
C TYR A 8 5.66 -3.57 17.08
N TRP A 9 6.73 -4.19 17.61
CA TRP A 9 7.45 -5.25 16.90
C TRP A 9 6.60 -6.51 16.70
N MET A 10 5.85 -6.91 17.73
CA MET A 10 4.92 -8.04 17.63
C MET A 10 3.82 -7.76 16.61
N ALA A 11 3.24 -6.56 16.64
CA ALA A 11 2.23 -6.16 15.66
C ALA A 11 2.82 -6.10 14.25
N GLU A 12 4.03 -5.56 14.06
CA GLU A 12 4.70 -5.57 12.76
C GLU A 12 4.78 -6.99 12.20
N PHE A 13 5.38 -7.90 12.95
CA PHE A 13 5.56 -9.30 12.56
C PHE A 13 4.23 -9.97 12.19
N LEU A 14 3.22 -9.86 13.05
CA LEU A 14 1.88 -10.41 12.80
C LEU A 14 1.22 -9.77 11.57
N LEU A 15 1.41 -8.48 11.32
CA LEU A 15 0.79 -7.84 10.18
C LEU A 15 1.43 -8.23 8.85
N ARG A 16 2.70 -8.66 8.85
CA ARG A 16 3.37 -9.22 7.67
C ARG A 16 2.85 -10.62 7.32
N GLU A 17 2.46 -11.41 8.32
CA GLU A 17 1.90 -12.76 8.15
C GLU A 17 0.63 -12.75 7.28
N ARG A 18 0.70 -13.36 6.09
CA ARG A 18 -0.41 -13.39 5.12
C ARG A 18 -1.65 -14.15 5.63
N THR A 19 -1.48 -14.96 6.66
CA THR A 19 -2.49 -15.87 7.22
C THR A 19 -3.47 -15.20 8.18
N ILE A 20 -3.13 -14.01 8.70
CA ILE A 20 -3.96 -13.31 9.68
C ILE A 20 -5.21 -12.72 9.03
N SER A 21 -6.38 -12.91 9.65
CA SER A 21 -7.65 -12.34 9.20
C SER A 21 -7.70 -10.81 9.33
N ASP A 22 -8.51 -10.15 8.50
CA ASP A 22 -8.72 -8.70 8.54
C ASP A 22 -9.30 -8.24 9.89
N ASP A 23 -10.12 -9.07 10.54
CA ASP A 23 -10.69 -8.81 11.86
C ASP A 23 -9.61 -8.78 12.95
N LEU A 24 -8.70 -9.76 12.93
CA LEU A 24 -7.58 -9.82 13.87
C LEU A 24 -6.60 -8.68 13.62
N ALA A 25 -6.32 -8.34 12.36
CA ALA A 25 -5.51 -7.16 12.03
C ALA A 25 -6.17 -5.87 12.57
N SER A 26 -7.48 -5.71 12.38
CA SER A 26 -8.25 -4.56 12.89
C SER A 26 -8.23 -4.46 14.42
N ALA A 27 -8.36 -5.61 15.10
CA ALA A 27 -8.25 -5.68 16.56
C ALA A 27 -6.84 -5.32 17.05
N LEU A 28 -5.79 -5.83 16.38
CA LEU A 28 -4.41 -5.47 16.67
C LEU A 28 -4.20 -3.95 16.52
N PHE A 29 -4.78 -3.32 15.49
CA PHE A 29 -4.71 -1.87 15.33
C PHE A 29 -5.40 -1.08 16.43
N GLY A 30 -6.60 -1.51 16.85
CA GLY A 30 -7.30 -0.87 17.96
C GLY A 30 -6.55 -1.00 19.29
N ALA A 31 -5.72 -2.03 19.44
CA ALA A 31 -4.92 -2.29 20.63
C ALA A 31 -3.55 -1.59 20.62
N LEU A 32 -3.09 -1.08 19.47
CA LEU A 32 -1.80 -0.40 19.40
C LEU A 32 -1.84 0.93 20.18
N PRO A 33 -0.87 1.18 21.08
CA PRO A 33 -0.79 2.45 21.78
C PRO A 33 -0.59 3.58 20.78
N SER A 34 -1.37 4.67 20.90
CA SER A 34 -1.28 5.81 19.99
C SER A 34 0.18 6.27 19.89
N PRO A 35 0.71 6.48 18.67
CA PRO A 35 2.08 6.93 18.49
C PRO A 35 2.22 8.32 19.11
N SER A 36 2.68 8.39 20.36
CA SER A 36 2.99 9.65 21.02
C SER A 36 4.18 10.28 20.32
N ALA A 37 4.25 11.61 20.32
CA ALA A 37 5.33 12.39 19.69
C ALA A 37 6.74 12.07 20.21
N SER A 38 6.87 11.24 21.26
CA SER A 38 8.13 10.82 21.87
C SER A 38 8.62 9.44 21.44
N ALA A 39 7.82 8.65 20.71
CA ALA A 39 8.22 7.32 20.27
C ALA A 39 9.03 7.41 18.97
N SER A 40 10.34 7.58 19.09
CA SER A 40 11.35 7.49 18.02
C SER A 40 11.51 6.07 17.46
N SER A 41 10.43 5.28 17.43
CA SER A 41 10.46 3.89 17.01
C SER A 41 10.38 3.81 15.48
N SER A 42 11.42 3.25 14.85
CA SER A 42 11.45 2.95 13.42
C SER A 42 10.37 1.93 12.99
N ALA A 43 9.66 1.33 13.96
CA ALA A 43 8.59 0.36 13.73
C ALA A 43 7.24 1.03 13.40
N ALA A 44 7.01 2.29 13.79
CA ALA A 44 5.75 2.96 13.53
C ALA A 44 5.43 3.15 12.02
N PRO A 45 6.39 3.50 11.14
CA PRO A 45 6.16 3.61 9.70
C PRO A 45 5.91 2.25 9.01
N SER A 46 6.64 1.20 9.37
CA SER A 46 6.49 -0.13 8.75
C SER A 46 5.17 -0.79 9.14
N VAL A 47 4.77 -0.68 10.42
CA VAL A 47 3.45 -1.11 10.89
C VAL A 47 2.36 -0.38 10.12
N ARG A 48 2.43 0.95 9.99
CA ARG A 48 1.50 1.77 9.20
C ARG A 48 1.40 1.30 7.73
N ARG A 49 2.54 1.03 7.08
CA ARG A 49 2.57 0.50 5.71
C ARG A 49 1.85 -0.85 5.62
N ALA A 50 2.10 -1.76 6.56
CA ALA A 50 1.41 -3.06 6.59
C ALA A 50 -0.12 -2.94 6.76
N ILE A 51 -0.60 -1.97 7.55
CA ILE A 51 -2.04 -1.64 7.67
C ILE A 51 -2.62 -1.27 6.32
N LEU A 52 -1.96 -0.35 5.64
CA LEU A 52 -2.45 0.21 4.38
C LEU A 52 -2.50 -0.87 3.30
N LEU A 53 -1.47 -1.73 3.23
CA LEU A 53 -1.44 -2.88 2.31
C LEU A 53 -2.55 -3.89 2.59
N ARG A 54 -2.85 -4.17 3.87
CA ARG A 54 -4.01 -5.00 4.23
C ARG A 54 -5.32 -4.36 3.84
N GLY A 55 -5.51 -3.07 4.13
CA GLY A 55 -6.70 -2.33 3.74
C GLY A 55 -6.94 -2.39 2.23
N LEU A 56 -5.87 -2.27 1.44
CA LEU A 56 -5.95 -2.35 -0.01
C LEU A 56 -6.20 -3.78 -0.50
N SER A 57 -5.66 -4.80 0.18
CA SER A 57 -5.96 -6.22 -0.08
C SER A 57 -7.42 -6.57 0.23
N SER A 58 -7.99 -5.98 1.29
CA SER A 58 -9.41 -6.11 1.63
C SER A 58 -10.28 -5.44 0.57
N ASP A 59 -9.87 -4.27 0.05
CA ASP A 59 -10.56 -3.59 -1.06
C ASP A 59 -10.54 -4.44 -2.35
N LEU A 60 -9.48 -5.20 -2.63
CA LEU A 60 -9.44 -6.15 -3.76
C LEU A 60 -10.41 -7.32 -3.64
N SER A 61 -10.80 -7.68 -2.42
CA SER A 61 -11.77 -8.76 -2.18
C SER A 61 -13.22 -8.27 -2.33
N ARG A 62 -13.43 -6.95 -2.47
CA ARG A 62 -14.74 -6.35 -2.68
C ARG A 62 -15.11 -6.36 -4.17
N PRO A 63 -16.41 -6.39 -4.51
CA PRO A 63 -16.86 -6.39 -5.90
C PRO A 63 -16.66 -5.04 -6.61
N ARG A 64 -16.33 -3.97 -5.88
CA ARG A 64 -16.17 -2.61 -6.41
C ARG A 64 -15.18 -1.81 -5.60
N PHE A 65 -14.42 -0.95 -6.28
CA PHE A 65 -13.56 0.04 -5.64
C PHE A 65 -14.35 1.24 -5.13
N SER A 66 -13.78 1.92 -4.14
CA SER A 66 -14.34 3.13 -3.55
C SER A 66 -13.29 4.25 -3.50
N PRO A 67 -13.68 5.51 -3.24
CA PRO A 67 -12.73 6.60 -3.05
C PRO A 67 -11.70 6.37 -1.92
N ARG A 68 -12.00 5.43 -1.00
CA ARG A 68 -11.06 4.95 0.03
C ARG A 68 -9.85 4.26 -0.60
N THR A 69 -10.03 3.46 -1.64
CA THR A 69 -8.96 2.74 -2.34
C THR A 69 -7.91 3.73 -2.87
N LEU A 70 -8.36 4.80 -3.54
CA LEU A 70 -7.49 5.90 -3.98
C LEU A 70 -6.72 6.54 -2.82
N ARG A 71 -7.39 6.71 -1.66
CA ARG A 71 -6.75 7.28 -0.47
C ARG A 71 -5.69 6.35 0.12
N LEU A 72 -5.91 5.05 0.10
CA LEU A 72 -4.93 4.07 0.56
C LEU A 72 -3.67 4.10 -0.32
N ILE A 73 -3.83 4.17 -1.65
CA ILE A 73 -2.71 4.26 -2.59
C ILE A 73 -1.92 5.56 -2.38
N GLU A 74 -2.59 6.70 -2.19
CA GLU A 74 -1.93 7.98 -1.85
C GLU A 74 -1.11 7.90 -0.56
N LEU A 75 -1.68 7.29 0.49
CA LEU A 75 -0.99 7.18 1.78
C LEU A 75 0.24 6.27 1.68
N LEU A 76 0.13 5.15 0.94
CA LEU A 76 1.27 4.28 0.66
C LEU A 76 2.37 5.04 -0.08
N GLN A 77 2.01 5.79 -1.11
CA GLN A 77 2.98 6.55 -1.89
C GLN A 77 3.61 7.71 -1.10
N HIS A 78 2.87 8.36 -0.21
CA HIS A 78 3.41 9.42 0.64
C HIS A 78 4.49 8.89 1.61
N HIS A 79 4.42 7.62 1.99
CA HIS A 79 5.46 6.97 2.79
C HIS A 79 6.67 6.52 1.95
N ASN A 80 6.54 6.48 0.62
CA ASN A 80 7.61 6.12 -0.29
C ASN A 80 8.39 7.37 -0.73
N ALA A 81 9.70 7.38 -0.51
CA ALA A 81 10.57 8.49 -0.91
C ALA A 81 10.78 8.61 -2.43
N ARG A 82 10.27 7.66 -3.23
CA ARG A 82 10.48 7.57 -4.68
C ARG A 82 9.16 7.38 -5.40
N SER A 83 9.02 8.03 -6.55
CA SER A 83 7.92 7.79 -7.47
C SER A 83 7.84 6.31 -7.85
N ASN A 84 6.65 5.72 -7.72
CA ASN A 84 6.39 4.34 -8.10
C ASN A 84 5.42 4.33 -9.31
N PRO A 85 5.88 3.92 -10.50
CA PRO A 85 5.03 3.91 -11.70
C PRO A 85 3.85 2.93 -11.56
N LEU A 86 3.98 1.85 -10.79
CA LEU A 86 2.89 0.92 -10.50
C LEU A 86 1.83 1.58 -9.61
N ALA A 87 2.24 2.39 -8.63
CA ALA A 87 1.31 3.16 -7.80
C ALA A 87 0.51 4.17 -8.65
N SER A 88 1.20 4.88 -9.54
CA SER A 88 0.56 5.81 -10.49
C SER A 88 -0.44 5.11 -11.40
N ASN A 89 -0.06 3.94 -11.95
CA ASN A 89 -0.93 3.13 -12.80
C ASN A 89 -2.16 2.61 -12.04
N ALA A 90 -1.95 2.00 -10.86
CA ALA A 90 -3.03 1.50 -10.00
C ALA A 90 -4.00 2.63 -9.61
N TYR A 91 -3.47 3.77 -9.19
CA TYR A 91 -4.27 4.94 -8.84
C TYR A 91 -5.11 5.42 -10.03
N LEU A 92 -4.49 5.55 -11.21
CA LEU A 92 -5.18 6.00 -12.41
C LEU A 92 -6.27 5.00 -12.81
N SER A 93 -5.99 3.71 -12.92
CA SER A 93 -6.98 2.70 -13.31
C SER A 93 -8.17 2.65 -12.35
N VAL A 94 -7.94 2.76 -11.04
CA VAL A 94 -9.03 2.83 -10.04
C VAL A 94 -9.83 4.13 -10.19
N ALA A 95 -9.16 5.27 -10.38
CA ALA A 95 -9.83 6.56 -10.55
C ALA A 95 -10.73 6.56 -11.78
N THR A 96 -10.21 6.04 -12.90
CA THR A 96 -10.94 5.92 -14.16
C THR A 96 -12.14 5.00 -14.00
N TYR A 97 -11.98 3.82 -13.38
CA TYR A 97 -13.08 2.89 -13.10
C TYR A 97 -14.19 3.51 -12.22
N ILE A 98 -13.81 4.21 -11.15
CA ILE A 98 -14.78 4.86 -10.25
C ILE A 98 -15.61 5.89 -11.02
N VAL A 99 -14.96 6.66 -11.89
CA VAL A 99 -15.62 7.71 -12.69
C VAL A 99 -16.51 7.14 -13.77
N THR A 100 -16.04 6.14 -14.53
CA THR A 100 -16.83 5.51 -15.60
C THR A 100 -18.00 4.69 -15.08
N SER A 101 -17.91 4.20 -13.84
CA SER A 101 -18.98 3.46 -13.17
C SER A 101 -19.92 4.34 -12.34
N ALA A 102 -19.67 5.65 -12.25
CA ALA A 102 -20.47 6.56 -11.46
C ALA A 102 -21.82 6.85 -12.15
N PRO A 103 -22.94 6.95 -11.39
CA PRO A 103 -24.22 7.35 -11.95
C PRO A 103 -24.21 8.80 -12.46
N ASP A 104 -23.42 9.66 -11.81
CA ASP A 104 -23.16 11.04 -12.23
C ASP A 104 -21.70 11.18 -12.68
N PHE A 105 -21.49 10.94 -13.97
CA PHE A 105 -20.16 11.02 -14.60
C PHE A 105 -19.53 12.40 -14.45
N ALA A 106 -20.30 13.48 -14.65
CA ALA A 106 -19.75 14.84 -14.66
C ALA A 106 -19.26 15.27 -13.27
N SER A 107 -20.03 14.94 -12.23
CA SER A 107 -19.63 15.18 -10.84
C SER A 107 -18.42 14.31 -10.44
N ALA A 108 -18.38 13.05 -10.89
CA ALA A 108 -17.25 12.16 -10.63
C ALA A 108 -15.95 12.66 -11.30
N VAL A 109 -15.99 13.07 -12.58
CA VAL A 109 -14.85 13.68 -13.28
C VAL A 109 -14.39 14.94 -12.55
N SER A 110 -15.32 15.82 -12.15
CA SER A 110 -14.97 17.06 -11.46
C SER A 110 -14.29 16.81 -10.11
N SER A 111 -14.81 15.86 -9.33
CA SER A 111 -14.31 15.56 -7.99
C SER A 111 -12.99 14.78 -7.98
N ILE A 112 -12.80 13.86 -8.94
CA ILE A 112 -11.63 12.99 -9.02
C ILE A 112 -10.59 13.56 -9.98
N PHE A 113 -10.92 13.80 -11.25
CA PHE A 113 -9.93 14.24 -12.23
C PHE A 113 -9.57 15.71 -12.10
N LEU A 114 -10.54 16.62 -12.04
CA LEU A 114 -10.24 18.06 -12.01
C LEU A 114 -9.67 18.50 -10.66
N ARG A 115 -10.21 17.97 -9.56
CA ARG A 115 -9.78 18.36 -8.21
C ARG A 115 -8.66 17.49 -7.66
N ARG A 116 -8.84 16.18 -7.59
CA ARG A 116 -7.90 15.28 -6.89
C ARG A 116 -6.65 15.01 -7.72
N ILE A 117 -6.81 14.51 -8.94
CA ILE A 117 -5.70 14.30 -9.90
C ILE A 117 -5.10 15.64 -10.33
N GLY A 118 -5.93 16.66 -10.57
CA GLY A 118 -5.43 18.02 -10.83
C GLY A 118 -4.53 18.55 -9.71
N GLY A 119 -4.81 18.21 -8.45
CA GLY A 119 -3.94 18.51 -7.31
C GLY A 119 -2.61 17.75 -7.34
N ILE A 120 -2.66 16.45 -7.64
CA ILE A 120 -1.47 15.58 -7.81
C ILE A 120 -0.55 16.10 -8.92
N LEU A 121 -1.11 16.47 -10.07
CA LEU A 121 -0.35 16.99 -11.22
C LEU A 121 0.23 18.38 -10.98
N LYS A 122 -0.40 19.21 -10.14
CA LYS A 122 0.14 20.52 -9.74
C LYS A 122 1.32 20.42 -8.79
N PHE A 123 1.38 19.36 -7.97
CA PHE A 123 2.42 19.14 -6.98
C PHE A 123 3.03 17.73 -7.12
N PRO A 124 3.79 17.48 -8.21
CA PRO A 124 4.29 16.15 -8.53
C PRO A 124 5.21 15.59 -7.43
N ASP A 125 6.11 16.43 -6.91
CA ASP A 125 7.10 16.02 -5.91
C ASP A 125 6.49 15.61 -4.56
N ALA A 126 5.34 16.18 -4.21
CA ALA A 126 4.67 15.89 -2.94
C ALA A 126 3.87 14.57 -2.97
N SER A 127 3.49 14.12 -4.17
CA SER A 127 2.59 12.98 -4.32
C SER A 127 3.31 11.71 -4.74
N GLY A 128 4.40 11.79 -5.52
CA GLY A 128 5.07 10.64 -6.12
C GLY A 128 4.17 9.81 -7.07
N LEU A 129 2.97 10.30 -7.40
CA LEU A 129 1.97 9.63 -8.25
C LEU A 129 1.84 10.27 -9.63
N ALA A 130 2.35 11.49 -9.80
CA ALA A 130 2.25 12.21 -11.05
C ALA A 130 2.98 11.44 -12.17
N SER A 131 2.32 11.29 -13.30
CA SER A 131 2.87 10.68 -14.51
C SER A 131 2.30 11.35 -15.76
N ASP A 132 3.03 11.30 -16.87
CA ASP A 132 2.57 11.85 -18.15
C ASP A 132 1.26 11.20 -18.60
N ARG A 133 1.14 9.89 -18.40
CA ARG A 133 -0.09 9.15 -18.68
C ARG A 133 -1.28 9.67 -17.86
N MET A 134 -1.07 9.97 -16.57
CA MET A 134 -2.13 10.55 -15.73
C MET A 134 -2.57 11.92 -16.24
N LYS A 135 -1.65 12.74 -16.75
CA LYS A 135 -1.97 14.02 -17.38
C LYS A 135 -2.82 13.84 -18.64
N THR A 136 -2.40 12.96 -19.55
CA THR A 136 -3.15 12.67 -20.79
C THR A 136 -4.57 12.18 -20.49
N VAL A 137 -4.72 11.21 -19.58
CA VAL A 137 -6.05 10.68 -19.23
C VAL A 137 -6.91 11.74 -18.51
N ALA A 138 -6.30 12.66 -17.74
CA ALA A 138 -7.05 13.76 -17.14
C ALA A 138 -7.58 14.75 -18.18
N GLU A 139 -6.81 15.03 -19.23
CA GLU A 139 -7.25 15.86 -20.36
C GLU A 139 -8.36 15.17 -21.15
N GLU A 140 -8.23 13.87 -21.43
CA GLU A 140 -9.26 13.06 -22.08
C GLU A 140 -10.56 13.01 -21.27
N MET A 141 -10.47 12.81 -19.94
CA MET A 141 -11.62 12.81 -19.06
C MET A 141 -12.33 14.17 -18.98
N ALA A 142 -11.56 15.26 -19.02
CA ALA A 142 -12.13 16.60 -19.10
C ALA A 142 -12.86 16.82 -20.43
N ALA A 143 -12.29 16.37 -21.55
CA ALA A 143 -12.92 16.44 -22.87
C ALA A 143 -14.20 15.58 -22.97
N ALA A 144 -14.23 14.43 -22.32
CA ALA A 144 -15.39 13.53 -22.26
C ALA A 144 -16.62 14.14 -21.53
N LEU A 145 -16.45 15.27 -20.83
CA LEU A 145 -17.59 16.04 -20.30
C LEU A 145 -18.47 16.60 -21.42
N THR A 146 -17.85 17.03 -22.52
CA THR A 146 -18.54 17.64 -23.67
C THR A 146 -18.68 16.69 -24.87
N ASP A 147 -17.83 15.66 -24.97
CA ASP A 147 -17.87 14.69 -26.06
C ASP A 147 -18.47 13.33 -25.61
N PRO A 148 -19.69 12.98 -26.07
CA PRO A 148 -20.34 11.71 -25.71
C PRO A 148 -19.70 10.49 -26.37
N VAL A 149 -19.01 10.64 -27.51
CA VAL A 149 -18.32 9.53 -28.18
C VAL A 149 -17.09 9.15 -27.37
N LEU A 150 -16.28 10.15 -27.00
CA LEU A 150 -15.11 9.94 -26.14
C LEU A 150 -15.53 9.36 -24.77
N ARG A 151 -16.66 9.80 -24.21
CA ARG A 151 -17.22 9.22 -22.99
C ARG A 151 -17.52 7.73 -23.14
N ALA A 152 -18.17 7.33 -24.24
CA ALA A 152 -18.48 5.92 -24.49
C ALA A 152 -17.20 5.08 -24.66
N GLU A 153 -16.18 5.62 -25.34
CA GLU A 153 -14.87 4.97 -25.44
C GLU A 153 -14.20 4.78 -24.07
N MET A 154 -14.23 5.81 -23.21
CA MET A 154 -13.68 5.74 -21.87
C MET A 154 -14.39 4.67 -21.02
N VAL A 155 -15.72 4.57 -21.11
CA VAL A 155 -16.48 3.53 -20.40
C VAL A 155 -16.13 2.13 -20.94
N GLY A 156 -15.91 2.00 -22.25
CA GLY A 156 -15.59 0.72 -22.88
C GLY A 156 -14.20 0.17 -22.57
N ARG A 157 -13.19 1.04 -22.41
CA ARG A 157 -11.81 0.62 -22.14
C ARG A 157 -11.54 0.38 -20.65
N ASN A 158 -12.14 1.16 -19.75
CA ASN A 158 -11.73 1.16 -18.35
C ASN A 158 -12.58 0.21 -17.50
N THR A 159 -12.16 -1.06 -17.49
CA THR A 159 -12.91 -2.13 -16.82
C THR A 159 -12.50 -2.31 -15.36
N LEU A 160 -13.41 -2.87 -14.55
CA LEU A 160 -13.08 -3.29 -13.18
C LEU A 160 -11.88 -4.26 -13.16
N LYS A 161 -11.80 -5.15 -14.15
CA LYS A 161 -10.74 -6.14 -14.25
C LYS A 161 -9.35 -5.49 -14.35
N GLU A 162 -9.20 -4.52 -15.23
CA GLU A 162 -7.94 -3.78 -15.39
C GLU A 162 -7.56 -3.01 -14.12
N ALA A 163 -8.54 -2.39 -13.45
CA ALA A 163 -8.30 -1.73 -12.17
C ALA A 163 -7.86 -2.71 -11.08
N MET A 164 -8.46 -3.91 -11.03
CA MET A 164 -8.06 -4.96 -10.08
C MET A 164 -6.67 -5.51 -10.36
N GLU A 165 -6.33 -5.74 -11.63
CA GLU A 165 -5.00 -6.20 -12.04
C GLU A 165 -3.93 -5.16 -11.68
N ALA A 166 -4.15 -3.88 -12.02
CA ALA A 166 -3.20 -2.83 -11.68
C ALA A 166 -2.98 -2.68 -10.17
N VAL A 167 -4.03 -2.83 -9.35
CA VAL A 167 -3.91 -2.80 -7.88
C VAL A 167 -3.21 -4.05 -7.34
N ARG A 168 -3.40 -5.23 -7.96
CA ARG A 168 -2.68 -6.46 -7.59
C ARG A 168 -1.18 -6.32 -7.86
N ASP A 169 -0.81 -5.88 -9.05
CA ASP A 169 0.61 -5.69 -9.42
C ASP A 169 1.31 -4.72 -8.46
N PHE A 170 0.63 -3.61 -8.13
CA PHE A 170 1.12 -2.65 -7.14
C PHE A 170 1.26 -3.27 -5.74
N LEU A 171 0.24 -4.02 -5.29
CA LEU A 171 0.26 -4.67 -3.98
C LEU A 171 1.35 -5.74 -3.85
N GLU A 172 1.54 -6.56 -4.88
CA GLU A 172 2.60 -7.57 -4.91
C GLU A 172 3.96 -6.89 -4.81
N LYS A 173 4.19 -5.83 -5.59
CA LYS A 173 5.45 -5.09 -5.54
C LYS A 173 5.73 -4.48 -4.16
N GLU A 174 4.73 -3.84 -3.56
CA GLU A 174 4.87 -3.24 -2.24
C GLU A 174 5.11 -4.28 -1.15
N ARG A 175 4.55 -5.49 -1.30
CA ARG A 175 4.79 -6.62 -0.39
C ARG A 175 6.20 -7.16 -0.54
N GLU A 176 6.68 -7.39 -1.76
CA GLU A 176 8.06 -7.79 -2.02
C GLU A 176 9.06 -6.82 -1.39
N GLU A 177 8.83 -5.51 -1.55
CA GLU A 177 9.68 -4.49 -0.95
C GLU A 177 9.65 -4.52 0.58
N MET A 178 8.49 -4.81 1.17
CA MET A 178 8.36 -4.95 2.62
C MET A 178 9.06 -6.21 3.16
N GLU A 179 9.02 -7.31 2.40
CA GLU A 179 9.67 -8.59 2.74
C GLU A 179 11.21 -8.50 2.63
N LEU A 180 11.74 -7.68 1.72
CA LEU A 180 13.19 -7.46 1.59
C LEU A 180 13.83 -6.82 2.83
N GLN A 181 13.04 -6.11 3.65
CA GLN A 181 13.53 -5.49 4.87
C GLN A 181 13.04 -6.26 6.10
N PRO A 182 13.86 -7.16 6.69
CA PRO A 182 13.41 -7.98 7.81
C PRO A 182 12.99 -7.09 8.98
N CYS A 183 11.89 -7.46 9.64
CA CYS A 183 11.51 -6.78 10.88
C CYS A 183 12.49 -7.13 12.01
N PHE A 184 12.41 -6.38 13.10
CA PHE A 184 13.29 -6.61 14.25
C PHE A 184 13.20 -8.05 14.78
N LEU A 185 12.00 -8.61 14.89
CA LEU A 185 11.80 -9.97 15.40
C LEU A 185 12.35 -11.05 14.45
N GLU A 186 12.23 -10.87 13.14
CA GLU A 186 12.85 -11.77 12.14
C GLU A 186 14.37 -11.72 12.26
N THR A 187 14.93 -10.52 12.40
CA THR A 187 16.39 -10.34 12.56
C THR A 187 16.87 -10.96 13.87
N ALA A 188 16.15 -10.76 14.97
CA ALA A 188 16.47 -11.34 16.27
C ALA A 188 16.39 -12.87 16.26
N ALA A 189 15.38 -13.44 15.60
CA ALA A 189 15.25 -14.89 15.41
C ALA A 189 16.43 -15.46 14.61
N GLN A 190 16.76 -14.86 13.46
CA GLN A 190 17.91 -15.25 12.63
C GLN A 190 19.24 -15.19 13.41
N MET A 191 19.46 -14.13 14.19
CA MET A 191 20.65 -14.02 15.03
C MET A 191 20.70 -15.11 16.10
N SER A 192 19.57 -15.49 16.68
CA SER A 192 19.51 -16.55 17.69
C SER A 192 19.79 -17.93 17.09
N GLU A 193 19.29 -18.22 15.88
CA GLU A 193 19.58 -19.46 15.16
C GLU A 193 21.06 -19.56 14.78
N CYS A 194 21.63 -18.47 14.24
CA CYS A 194 23.07 -18.40 13.98
C CYS A 194 23.90 -18.60 15.25
N PHE A 195 23.52 -17.99 16.38
CA PHE A 195 24.26 -18.12 17.63
C PHE A 195 24.22 -19.55 18.19
N ILE A 196 23.06 -20.20 18.12
CA ILE A 196 22.91 -21.61 18.53
C ILE A 196 23.76 -22.51 17.63
N GLN A 197 23.75 -22.27 16.31
CA GLN A 197 24.53 -23.06 15.36
C GLN A 197 26.04 -22.87 15.56
N LEU A 198 26.50 -21.63 15.79
CA LEU A 198 27.91 -21.33 16.07
C LEU A 198 28.37 -21.94 17.40
N PHE A 199 27.51 -21.90 18.42
CA PHE A 199 27.78 -22.56 19.70
C PHE A 199 27.88 -24.08 19.56
N TYR A 200 27.00 -24.68 18.75
CA TYR A 200 27.06 -26.11 18.43
C TYR A 200 28.34 -26.49 17.68
N GLU A 201 28.76 -25.69 16.69
CA GLU A 201 30.00 -25.93 15.96
C GLU A 201 31.23 -25.80 16.85
N ILE A 202 31.30 -24.78 17.71
CA ILE A 202 32.39 -24.60 18.68
C ILE A 202 32.39 -25.75 19.69
N PHE A 203 31.23 -26.13 20.22
CA PHE A 203 31.12 -27.21 21.19
C PHE A 203 31.52 -28.57 20.59
N CYS A 204 31.09 -28.87 19.36
CA CYS A 204 31.54 -30.03 18.61
C CYS A 204 33.04 -30.00 18.34
N PHE A 205 33.60 -28.83 17.99
CA PHE A 205 35.05 -28.68 17.78
C PHE A 205 35.84 -28.92 19.07
N VAL A 206 35.39 -28.39 20.20
CA VAL A 206 36.03 -28.61 21.52
C VAL A 206 35.94 -30.07 21.95
N ILE A 207 34.82 -30.75 21.73
CA ILE A 207 34.66 -32.17 22.07
C ILE A 207 35.50 -33.07 21.15
N CYS A 208 35.62 -32.76 19.86
CA CYS A 208 36.40 -33.59 18.92
C CYS A 208 37.93 -33.44 19.08
N TYR A 209 38.40 -32.41 19.80
CA TYR A 209 39.83 -32.13 20.02
C TYR A 209 40.29 -32.37 21.47
N LEU A 210 39.46 -32.97 22.32
CA LEU A 210 39.77 -33.47 23.67
C LEU A 210 39.84 -34.99 23.67
#